data_AF-A0A7Y4MEV4-F1
#
_entry.id   AF-A0A7Y4MEV4-F1
#
_cell.length_a   1.000
_cell.length_b   1.000
_cell.length_c   1.000
_cell.angle_alpha   90.00
_cell.angle_beta   90.00
_cell.angle_gamma   90.00
#
_symmetry.space_group_name_H-M   'P 1'
#
loop_
_entity.id
_entity.type
_entity.pdbx_description
1 polymer ?
#
loop_
_entity_poly.entity_id
_entity_poly.type
_entity_poly.pdbx_seq_one_letter_code
_entity_poly.pdbx_strand_id
1 'polypeptide(L)'
;MSEPDSVVPAGYSLFLEDLKARVSSARVQAQRSVNTALIGLYWTIGDRILAEQKRQGWGSAVIGRLATDLRREFPDMTGLSRSNLQYMRSFAGAWPGWEVNVPHPVGHLPWGHIRVLIDKNLSPEGRDEYAAAAVKHGWSRNVLMNMIMNKTLERSGAAPSNFSQHLPTQDSELAQQMAKDPYALEFLGLTGDVAERELEQALMDRIVETLRELGPGFAFVGRQVHFDVSGDDFYLDLLFFHVDQLRYVVIELKTGRFQPEYAGKLQFYIALVDDKLRRPAHAPTVGILICGSRNDHTVRYALNQSGSPMAISTYTYETLPPAEQQSLPDAEDLAAALSLLPAESTEGTTDTEASSNTQNTAHFSHSRAGTAPQVQQWPQAPRAHRNRAEVERKLSLLDEAHVKPLNDWVRDLNRARATSASESVVPWFDPSGGGINARVLFLLEAPGSRSSASRGSGIISIDNNDGTAANWFTLIQQAALPREAFASWNIVPWYLPDGSRTRTTRMADVVEATSDLETVLDLFPHLQLVIPMGTLARAGWELLRSRSPKIATIPWETVPHPSATNLNTRPAQRDQILQVMTAAAQKFTPVP
;
A
#
# COMPACT_ATOMS: atom_id res chain seq x y z
N MET A 1 43.01 -0.96 13.19
CA MET A 1 43.34 -1.64 11.92
C MET A 1 42.15 -1.46 11.02
N SER A 2 42.28 -0.59 10.02
CA SER A 2 41.26 -0.38 8.98
C SER A 2 41.35 -1.56 8.01
N GLU A 3 40.27 -2.32 7.84
CA GLU A 3 40.22 -3.34 6.78
C GLU A 3 40.23 -2.64 5.40
N PRO A 4 40.93 -3.19 4.40
CA PRO A 4 41.07 -2.57 3.10
C PRO A 4 39.85 -2.85 2.21
N ASP A 5 39.44 -1.84 1.45
CA ASP A 5 38.44 -1.94 0.37
C ASP A 5 38.73 -3.12 -0.55
N SER A 6 37.78 -4.04 -0.67
CA SER A 6 37.88 -5.21 -1.54
C SER A 6 37.74 -4.79 -3.01
N VAL A 7 38.86 -4.76 -3.73
CA VAL A 7 38.89 -4.55 -5.18
C VAL A 7 38.16 -5.70 -5.88
N VAL A 8 37.09 -5.39 -6.61
CA VAL A 8 36.31 -6.38 -7.38
C VAL A 8 37.23 -7.04 -8.42
N PRO A 9 37.32 -8.40 -8.48
CA PRO A 9 38.20 -9.09 -9.41
C PRO A 9 37.90 -8.78 -10.87
N ALA A 10 38.95 -8.66 -11.70
CA ALA A 10 38.81 -8.48 -13.14
C ALA A 10 37.99 -9.63 -13.76
N GLY A 11 36.97 -9.28 -14.54
CA GLY A 11 36.06 -10.25 -15.17
C GLY A 11 34.81 -10.62 -14.36
N TYR A 12 34.68 -10.15 -13.11
CA TYR A 12 33.49 -10.40 -12.29
C TYR A 12 32.19 -9.90 -12.94
N SER A 13 32.20 -8.72 -13.57
CA SER A 13 31.00 -8.17 -14.23
C SER A 13 30.51 -9.04 -15.38
N LEU A 14 31.43 -9.56 -16.21
CA LEU A 14 31.09 -10.45 -17.32
C LEU A 14 30.57 -11.81 -16.83
N PHE A 15 31.20 -12.35 -15.77
CA PHE A 15 30.72 -13.57 -15.12
C PHE A 15 29.34 -13.38 -14.49
N LEU A 16 29.11 -12.25 -13.83
CA LEU A 16 27.82 -11.88 -13.25
C LEU A 16 26.74 -11.69 -14.32
N GLU A 17 27.07 -11.10 -15.46
CA GLU A 17 26.15 -10.97 -16.61
C GLU A 17 25.80 -12.33 -17.21
N ASP A 18 26.76 -13.25 -17.37
CA ASP A 18 26.49 -14.63 -17.82
C ASP A 18 25.58 -15.38 -16.84
N LEU A 19 25.85 -15.29 -15.54
CA LEU A 19 25.01 -15.90 -14.52
C LEU A 19 23.60 -15.29 -14.49
N LYS A 20 23.47 -13.96 -14.60
CA LYS A 20 22.17 -13.28 -14.68
C LYS A 20 21.38 -13.74 -15.91
N ALA A 21 22.03 -13.89 -17.06
CA ALA A 21 21.41 -14.38 -18.29
C ALA A 21 20.92 -15.84 -18.13
N ARG A 22 21.73 -16.72 -17.52
CA ARG A 22 21.36 -18.11 -17.23
C ARG A 22 20.17 -18.20 -16.29
N VAL A 23 20.17 -17.43 -15.20
CA VAL A 23 19.06 -17.36 -14.25
C VAL A 23 17.78 -16.87 -14.93
N SER A 24 17.88 -15.81 -15.74
CA SER A 24 16.74 -15.29 -16.50
C SER A 24 16.18 -16.33 -17.47
N SER A 25 17.05 -17.03 -18.21
CA SER A 25 16.65 -18.08 -19.15
C SER A 25 15.96 -19.25 -18.45
N ALA A 26 16.50 -19.72 -17.32
CA ALA A 26 15.92 -20.79 -16.52
C ALA A 26 14.52 -20.41 -15.98
N ARG A 27 14.34 -19.17 -15.51
CA ARG A 27 13.04 -18.66 -15.06
C ARG A 27 12.00 -18.64 -16.18
N VAL A 28 12.37 -18.15 -17.36
CA VAL A 28 11.46 -18.12 -18.52
C VAL A 28 11.07 -19.54 -18.95
N GLN A 29 12.00 -20.49 -18.94
CA GLN A 29 11.72 -21.89 -19.27
C GLN A 29 10.78 -22.56 -18.26
N ALA A 30 10.98 -22.30 -16.96
CA ALA A 30 10.08 -22.76 -15.92
C ALA A 30 8.67 -22.19 -16.13
N GLN A 31 8.55 -20.88 -16.33
CA GLN A 31 7.25 -20.22 -16.54
C GLN A 31 6.51 -20.75 -17.78
N ARG A 32 7.23 -20.99 -18.89
CA ARG A 32 6.65 -21.58 -20.10
C ARG A 32 6.09 -22.97 -19.85
N SER A 33 6.79 -23.79 -19.08
CA SER A 33 6.38 -25.15 -18.75
C SER A 33 5.11 -25.15 -17.90
N VAL A 34 5.06 -24.26 -16.91
CA VAL A 34 3.91 -24.06 -16.01
C VAL A 34 2.69 -23.59 -16.77
N ASN A 35 2.84 -22.54 -17.59
CA ASN A 35 1.75 -22.03 -18.42
C ASN A 35 1.19 -23.11 -19.33
N THR A 36 2.05 -23.86 -20.02
CA THR A 36 1.62 -24.93 -20.94
C THR A 36 0.81 -25.99 -20.20
N ALA A 37 1.24 -26.39 -19.00
CA ALA A 37 0.49 -27.33 -18.15
C ALA A 37 -0.87 -26.77 -17.71
N LEU A 38 -0.94 -25.49 -17.33
CA LEU A 38 -2.18 -24.82 -16.96
C LEU A 38 -3.17 -24.75 -18.13
N ILE A 39 -2.71 -24.30 -19.31
CA ILE A 39 -3.59 -24.21 -20.49
C ILE A 39 -4.10 -25.60 -20.88
N GLY A 40 -3.24 -26.62 -20.80
CA GLY A 40 -3.61 -28.03 -20.99
C GLY A 40 -4.70 -28.50 -20.03
N LEU A 41 -4.59 -28.15 -18.75
CA LEU A 41 -5.62 -28.44 -17.76
C LEU A 41 -6.94 -27.75 -18.10
N TYR A 42 -6.91 -26.46 -18.44
CA TYR A 42 -8.11 -25.67 -18.76
C TYR A 42 -8.85 -26.21 -19.98
N TRP A 43 -8.13 -26.59 -21.02
CA TRP A 43 -8.76 -27.26 -22.16
C TRP A 43 -9.37 -28.60 -21.76
N THR A 44 -8.64 -29.42 -20.99
CA THR A 44 -9.13 -30.74 -20.56
C THR A 44 -10.42 -30.61 -19.76
N ILE A 45 -10.51 -29.63 -18.85
CA ILE A 45 -11.74 -29.35 -18.10
C ILE A 45 -12.87 -28.97 -19.06
N GLY A 46 -12.60 -28.10 -20.04
CA GLY A 46 -13.56 -27.71 -21.06
C GLY A 46 -14.07 -28.87 -21.91
N ASP A 47 -13.18 -29.73 -22.37
CA ASP A 47 -13.50 -30.91 -23.20
C ASP A 47 -14.36 -31.90 -22.42
N ARG A 48 -14.04 -32.14 -21.14
CA ARG A 48 -14.87 -32.98 -20.25
C ARG A 48 -16.26 -32.40 -20.05
N ILE A 49 -16.39 -31.08 -19.88
CA ILE A 49 -17.69 -30.42 -19.81
C ILE A 49 -18.47 -30.63 -21.12
N LEU A 50 -17.86 -30.42 -22.28
CA LEU A 50 -18.51 -30.63 -23.59
C LEU A 50 -18.97 -32.07 -23.78
N ALA A 51 -18.13 -33.05 -23.42
CA ALA A 51 -18.45 -34.46 -23.52
C ALA A 51 -19.67 -34.85 -22.66
N GLU A 52 -19.73 -34.38 -21.41
CA GLU A 52 -20.85 -34.66 -20.51
C GLU A 52 -22.13 -33.91 -20.91
N GLN A 53 -22.01 -32.69 -21.46
CA GLN A 53 -23.16 -31.99 -22.06
C GLN A 53 -23.76 -32.78 -23.22
N LYS A 54 -22.93 -33.36 -24.09
CA LYS A 54 -23.37 -34.18 -25.21
C LYS A 54 -23.98 -35.53 -24.77
N ARG A 55 -23.47 -36.13 -23.70
CA ARG A 55 -23.90 -37.45 -23.21
C ARG A 55 -25.14 -37.40 -22.33
N GLN A 56 -25.22 -36.44 -21.42
CA GLN A 56 -26.24 -36.38 -20.36
C GLN A 56 -27.13 -35.14 -20.43
N GLY A 57 -26.92 -34.23 -21.40
CA GLY A 57 -27.73 -33.02 -21.53
C GLY A 57 -27.51 -32.00 -20.40
N TRP A 58 -26.31 -31.94 -19.82
CA TRP A 58 -26.00 -31.04 -18.71
C TRP A 58 -26.28 -29.57 -19.06
N GLY A 59 -27.22 -28.95 -18.33
CA GLY A 59 -27.52 -27.53 -18.44
C GLY A 59 -26.53 -26.63 -17.70
N SER A 60 -26.73 -25.31 -17.82
CA SER A 60 -25.88 -24.27 -17.20
C SER A 60 -25.81 -24.33 -15.66
N ALA A 61 -26.78 -25.00 -15.02
CA ALA A 61 -26.81 -25.21 -13.57
C ALA A 61 -25.69 -26.15 -13.08
N VAL A 62 -25.28 -27.13 -13.90
CA VAL A 62 -24.25 -28.11 -13.52
C VAL A 62 -22.87 -27.46 -13.48
N ILE A 63 -22.59 -26.52 -14.39
CA ILE A 63 -21.33 -25.75 -14.41
C ILE A 63 -21.19 -24.91 -13.13
N GLY A 64 -22.31 -24.34 -12.63
CA GLY A 64 -22.32 -23.60 -11.37
C GLY A 64 -21.94 -24.47 -10.18
N ARG A 65 -22.52 -25.67 -10.09
CA ARG A 65 -22.19 -26.64 -9.04
C ARG A 65 -20.74 -27.13 -9.13
N LEU A 66 -20.26 -27.43 -10.34
CA LEU A 66 -18.89 -27.84 -10.58
C LEU A 66 -17.88 -26.78 -10.15
N ALA A 67 -18.15 -25.49 -10.43
CA ALA A 67 -17.32 -24.39 -9.98
C ALA A 67 -17.24 -24.31 -8.44
N THR A 68 -18.38 -24.45 -7.76
CA THR A 68 -18.43 -24.44 -6.29
C THR A 68 -17.65 -25.62 -5.70
N ASP A 69 -17.84 -26.83 -6.23
CA ASP A 69 -17.16 -28.03 -5.72
C ASP A 69 -15.64 -27.97 -5.98
N LEU A 70 -15.22 -27.54 -7.18
CA LEU A 70 -13.79 -27.38 -7.52
C LEU A 70 -13.10 -26.30 -6.69
N ARG A 71 -13.76 -25.17 -6.44
CA ARG A 71 -13.21 -24.10 -5.57
C ARG A 71 -13.12 -24.50 -4.11
N ARG A 72 -14.01 -25.38 -3.63
CA ARG A 72 -13.91 -25.90 -2.26
C ARG A 72 -12.66 -26.78 -2.11
N GLU A 73 -12.35 -27.57 -3.13
CA GLU A 73 -11.19 -28.47 -3.13
C GLU A 73 -9.86 -27.74 -3.40
N PHE A 74 -9.89 -26.74 -4.28
CA PHE A 74 -8.74 -25.94 -4.69
C PHE A 74 -9.00 -24.43 -4.44
N PRO A 75 -9.00 -23.99 -3.17
CA PRO A 75 -9.38 -22.62 -2.81
C PRO A 75 -8.43 -21.55 -3.37
N ASP A 76 -7.17 -21.90 -3.60
CA ASP A 76 -6.14 -20.97 -4.09
C ASP A 76 -6.16 -20.78 -5.62
N MET A 77 -6.88 -21.64 -6.36
CA MET A 77 -7.07 -21.51 -7.81
C MET A 77 -8.30 -20.66 -8.13
N THR A 78 -8.12 -19.34 -8.25
CA THR A 78 -9.23 -18.41 -8.56
C THR A 78 -9.80 -18.63 -9.97
N GLY A 79 -8.98 -19.20 -10.85
CA GLY A 79 -9.34 -19.66 -12.20
C GLY A 79 -10.41 -20.75 -12.28
N LEU A 80 -10.93 -21.28 -11.19
CA LEU A 80 -12.02 -22.26 -11.19
C LEU A 80 -13.42 -21.62 -11.03
N SER A 81 -13.58 -20.37 -11.49
CA SER A 81 -14.88 -19.68 -11.48
C SER A 81 -15.89 -20.30 -12.45
N ARG A 82 -17.19 -20.10 -12.18
CA ARG A 82 -18.26 -20.53 -13.09
C ARG A 82 -18.06 -19.98 -14.50
N SER A 83 -17.71 -18.71 -14.61
CA SER A 83 -17.47 -18.02 -15.89
C SER A 83 -16.20 -18.56 -16.54
N ASN A 84 -15.13 -18.82 -15.77
CA ASN A 84 -13.91 -19.38 -16.32
C ASN A 84 -14.11 -20.83 -16.81
N LEU A 85 -14.93 -21.65 -16.14
CA LEU A 85 -15.34 -22.97 -16.65
C LEU A 85 -16.14 -22.87 -17.96
N GLN A 86 -16.94 -21.81 -18.16
CA GLN A 86 -17.60 -21.57 -19.44
C GLN A 86 -16.58 -21.19 -20.52
N TYR A 87 -15.56 -20.40 -20.18
CA TYR A 87 -14.45 -20.10 -21.08
C TYR A 87 -13.60 -21.33 -21.41
N MET A 88 -13.30 -22.19 -20.44
CA MET A 88 -12.64 -23.48 -20.65
C MET A 88 -13.43 -24.34 -21.63
N ARG A 89 -14.76 -24.40 -21.46
CA ARG A 89 -15.66 -25.09 -22.41
C ARG A 89 -15.59 -24.47 -23.80
N SER A 90 -15.67 -23.13 -23.91
CA SER A 90 -15.55 -22.43 -25.20
C SER A 90 -14.18 -22.63 -25.84
N PHE A 91 -13.12 -22.69 -25.03
CA PHE A 91 -11.76 -22.98 -25.45
C PHE A 91 -11.66 -24.38 -26.08
N ALA A 92 -12.18 -25.39 -25.38
CA ALA A 92 -12.23 -26.75 -25.90
C ALA A 92 -13.07 -26.88 -27.18
N GLY A 93 -14.15 -26.11 -27.28
CA GLY A 93 -14.98 -26.06 -28.49
C GLY A 93 -14.31 -25.34 -29.67
N ALA A 94 -13.45 -24.36 -29.39
CA ALA A 94 -12.72 -23.60 -30.41
C ALA A 94 -11.49 -24.35 -30.95
N TRP A 95 -10.88 -25.23 -30.15
CA TRP A 95 -9.77 -26.12 -30.55
C TRP A 95 -10.12 -27.59 -30.27
N PRO A 96 -11.02 -28.20 -31.07
CA PRO A 96 -11.40 -29.60 -30.87
C PRO A 96 -10.21 -30.53 -31.14
N GLY A 97 -9.99 -31.52 -30.27
CA GLY A 97 -8.89 -32.47 -30.42
C GLY A 97 -7.50 -31.88 -30.18
N TRP A 98 -7.36 -30.78 -29.41
CA TRP A 98 -6.07 -30.31 -28.94
C TRP A 98 -5.44 -31.37 -28.03
N GLU A 99 -4.59 -32.21 -28.60
CA GLU A 99 -3.76 -33.12 -27.84
C GLU A 99 -2.73 -32.28 -27.08
N VAL A 100 -2.79 -32.33 -25.74
CA VAL A 100 -1.90 -31.59 -24.82
C VAL A 100 -0.40 -31.81 -25.11
N ASN A 101 -0.05 -32.88 -25.85
CA ASN A 101 1.31 -33.24 -26.22
C ASN A 101 1.73 -32.81 -27.64
N VAL A 102 0.84 -32.18 -28.42
CA VAL A 102 1.15 -31.64 -29.75
C VAL A 102 1.38 -30.13 -29.61
N PRO A 103 2.54 -29.59 -30.05
CA PRO A 103 2.84 -28.17 -29.92
C PRO A 103 1.83 -27.34 -30.71
N HIS A 104 0.89 -26.73 -30.00
CA HIS A 104 -0.04 -25.77 -30.58
C HIS A 104 0.36 -24.39 -30.09
N PRO A 105 0.46 -23.36 -30.97
CA PRO A 105 0.86 -22.01 -30.55
C PRO A 105 -0.01 -21.47 -29.41
N VAL A 106 -1.30 -21.82 -29.39
CA VAL A 106 -2.24 -21.45 -28.33
C VAL A 106 -1.82 -21.94 -26.94
N GLY A 107 -1.15 -23.10 -26.84
CA GLY A 107 -0.67 -23.65 -25.56
C GLY A 107 0.48 -22.88 -24.93
N HIS A 108 1.16 -22.03 -25.71
CA HIS A 108 2.24 -21.16 -25.26
C HIS A 108 1.77 -19.75 -24.88
N LEU A 109 0.48 -19.46 -25.05
CA LEU A 109 -0.09 -18.17 -24.71
C LEU A 109 -0.57 -18.13 -23.25
N PRO A 110 -0.50 -16.97 -22.58
CA PRO A 110 -1.20 -16.73 -21.33
C PRO A 110 -2.72 -16.92 -21.48
N TRP A 111 -3.42 -17.28 -20.41
CA TRP A 111 -4.86 -17.55 -20.46
C TRP A 111 -5.67 -16.33 -20.94
N GLY A 112 -5.23 -15.12 -20.56
CA GLY A 112 -5.84 -13.87 -21.00
C GLY A 112 -5.81 -13.66 -22.51
N HIS A 113 -4.77 -14.12 -23.22
CA HIS A 113 -4.69 -14.05 -24.68
C HIS A 113 -5.65 -15.03 -25.35
N ILE A 114 -5.80 -16.23 -24.78
CA ILE A 114 -6.72 -17.25 -25.27
C ILE A 114 -8.17 -16.76 -25.16
N ARG A 115 -8.52 -16.09 -24.06
CA ARG A 115 -9.84 -15.45 -23.93
C ARG A 115 -10.11 -14.43 -25.03
N VAL A 116 -9.12 -13.59 -25.37
CA VAL A 116 -9.25 -12.63 -26.49
C VAL A 116 -9.53 -13.36 -27.81
N LEU A 117 -8.85 -14.48 -28.09
CA LEU A 117 -9.08 -15.26 -29.31
C LEU A 117 -10.48 -15.93 -29.35
N ILE A 118 -11.02 -16.29 -28.19
CA ILE A 118 -12.37 -16.87 -28.04
C ILE A 118 -13.44 -15.79 -28.19
N ASP A 119 -13.27 -14.64 -27.54
CA ASP A 119 -14.24 -13.53 -27.53
C ASP A 119 -14.38 -12.87 -28.91
N LYS A 120 -13.34 -12.96 -29.75
CA LYS A 120 -13.37 -12.42 -31.10
C LYS A 120 -13.97 -13.42 -32.08
N ASN A 121 -14.85 -12.91 -32.94
CA ASN A 121 -15.51 -13.68 -34.00
C ASN A 121 -14.55 -13.98 -35.16
N LEU A 122 -13.53 -14.79 -34.87
CA LEU A 122 -12.52 -15.28 -35.80
C LEU A 122 -12.94 -16.65 -36.34
N SER A 123 -12.57 -16.94 -37.59
CA SER A 123 -12.63 -18.32 -38.10
C SER A 123 -11.62 -19.21 -37.33
N PRO A 124 -11.79 -20.54 -37.34
CA PRO A 124 -10.82 -21.45 -36.74
C PRO A 124 -9.39 -21.17 -37.22
N GLU A 125 -9.20 -20.99 -38.53
CA GLU A 125 -7.91 -20.70 -39.15
C GLU A 125 -7.35 -19.35 -38.68
N GLY A 126 -8.22 -18.32 -38.61
CA GLY A 126 -7.81 -17.00 -38.12
C GLY A 126 -7.35 -17.04 -36.66
N ARG A 127 -7.99 -17.83 -35.80
CA ARG A 127 -7.54 -17.98 -34.40
C ARG A 127 -6.14 -18.58 -34.32
N ASP A 128 -5.85 -19.58 -35.15
CA ASP A 128 -4.54 -20.23 -35.17
C ASP A 128 -3.45 -19.32 -35.73
N GLU A 129 -3.76 -18.55 -36.77
CA GLU A 129 -2.83 -17.58 -37.35
C GLU A 129 -2.48 -16.46 -36.36
N TYR A 130 -3.49 -15.90 -35.68
CA TYR A 130 -3.26 -14.87 -34.65
C TYR A 130 -2.53 -15.45 -33.42
N ALA A 131 -2.82 -16.70 -33.02
CA ALA A 131 -2.11 -17.36 -31.94
C ALA A 131 -0.63 -17.59 -32.31
N ALA A 132 -0.36 -18.11 -33.51
CA ALA A 132 0.98 -18.31 -34.03
C ALA A 132 1.76 -16.99 -34.14
N ALA A 133 1.13 -15.93 -34.64
CA ALA A 133 1.73 -14.61 -34.74
C ALA A 133 2.01 -14.01 -33.35
N ALA A 134 1.11 -14.17 -32.39
CA ALA A 134 1.29 -13.68 -31.02
C ALA A 134 2.48 -14.36 -30.32
N VAL A 135 2.63 -15.68 -30.49
CA VAL A 135 3.80 -16.41 -29.96
C VAL A 135 5.08 -15.97 -30.67
N LYS A 136 5.06 -15.94 -32.00
CA LYS A 136 6.24 -15.63 -32.82
C LYS A 136 6.76 -14.22 -32.59
N HIS A 137 5.86 -13.24 -32.42
CA HIS A 137 6.21 -11.83 -32.29
C HIS A 137 6.13 -11.32 -30.85
N GLY A 138 5.85 -12.20 -29.89
CA GLY A 138 5.78 -11.86 -28.48
C GLY A 138 4.68 -10.86 -28.12
N TRP A 139 3.54 -10.88 -28.81
CA TRP A 139 2.51 -9.84 -28.64
C TRP A 139 1.91 -9.85 -27.23
N SER A 140 1.85 -8.66 -26.63
CA SER A 140 1.03 -8.44 -25.44
C SER A 140 -0.45 -8.62 -25.78
N ARG A 141 -1.30 -8.85 -24.76
CA ARG A 141 -2.74 -9.06 -24.95
C ARG A 141 -3.40 -7.91 -25.71
N ASN A 142 -3.00 -6.67 -25.41
CA ASN A 142 -3.54 -5.47 -26.05
C ASN A 142 -3.05 -5.33 -27.49
N VAL A 143 -1.79 -5.71 -27.77
CA VAL A 143 -1.27 -5.74 -29.15
C VAL A 143 -2.02 -6.80 -29.96
N LEU A 144 -2.23 -8.01 -29.42
CA LEU A 144 -3.03 -9.06 -30.05
C LEU A 144 -4.45 -8.57 -30.35
N MET A 145 -5.11 -7.96 -29.36
CA MET A 145 -6.44 -7.35 -29.51
C MET A 145 -6.46 -6.33 -30.66
N ASN A 146 -5.49 -5.42 -30.69
CA ASN A 146 -5.39 -4.39 -31.73
C ASN A 146 -5.12 -4.98 -33.12
N MET A 147 -4.27 -6.01 -33.21
CA MET A 147 -3.99 -6.70 -34.49
C MET A 147 -5.23 -7.42 -35.04
N ILE A 148 -6.02 -8.05 -34.17
CA ILE A 148 -7.30 -8.67 -34.53
C ILE A 148 -8.30 -7.60 -35.00
N MET A 149 -8.46 -6.51 -34.23
CA MET A 149 -9.39 -5.43 -34.56
C MET A 149 -9.04 -4.73 -35.87
N ASN A 150 -7.75 -4.59 -36.17
CA ASN A 150 -7.26 -4.00 -37.41
C ASN A 150 -7.26 -4.96 -38.60
N LYS A 151 -7.64 -6.23 -38.39
CA LYS A 151 -7.61 -7.30 -39.41
C LYS A 151 -6.22 -7.38 -40.08
N THR A 152 -5.16 -7.22 -39.29
CA THR A 152 -3.80 -7.04 -39.81
C THR A 152 -3.33 -8.24 -40.62
N LEU A 153 -3.64 -9.46 -40.18
CA LEU A 153 -3.25 -10.68 -40.90
C LEU A 153 -4.11 -10.92 -42.16
N GLU A 154 -5.34 -10.41 -42.20
CA GLU A 154 -6.21 -10.49 -43.40
C GLU A 154 -5.79 -9.47 -44.47
N ARG A 155 -5.25 -8.32 -44.06
CA ARG A 155 -4.86 -7.20 -44.94
C ARG A 155 -3.43 -7.28 -45.45
N SER A 156 -2.55 -7.92 -44.69
CA SER A 156 -1.14 -8.09 -45.03
C SER A 156 -0.87 -9.58 -45.03
N GLY A 157 -0.78 -10.20 -46.22
CA GLY A 157 -0.39 -11.61 -46.38
C GLY A 157 1.01 -11.98 -45.85
N ALA A 158 1.66 -11.05 -45.14
CA ALA A 158 2.81 -11.25 -44.27
C ALA A 158 2.73 -10.20 -43.15
N ALA A 159 3.01 -10.59 -41.91
CA ALA A 159 3.01 -9.70 -40.75
C ALA A 159 3.82 -8.40 -41.03
N PRO A 160 3.36 -7.22 -40.55
CA PRO A 160 4.02 -5.95 -40.84
C PRO A 160 5.48 -5.96 -40.36
N SER A 161 6.41 -5.84 -41.31
CA SER A 161 7.85 -6.11 -41.19
C SER A 161 8.65 -5.10 -40.35
N ASN A 162 8.02 -4.04 -39.83
CA ASN A 162 8.75 -2.91 -39.25
C ASN A 162 8.72 -2.84 -37.72
N PHE A 163 8.17 -3.86 -37.03
CA PHE A 163 8.11 -3.87 -35.56
C PHE A 163 9.27 -4.60 -34.87
N SER A 164 9.95 -5.50 -35.59
CA SER A 164 11.06 -6.31 -35.03
C SER A 164 12.35 -5.54 -34.80
N GLN A 165 12.48 -4.29 -35.27
CA GLN A 165 13.70 -3.47 -35.13
C GLN A 165 13.71 -2.57 -33.89
N HIS A 166 12.62 -2.46 -33.12
CA HIS A 166 12.50 -1.50 -32.00
C HIS A 166 11.96 -2.06 -30.69
N LEU A 167 11.99 -3.38 -30.49
CA LEU A 167 11.62 -3.98 -29.21
C LEU A 167 12.83 -4.69 -28.57
N PRO A 168 12.96 -4.66 -27.23
CA PRO A 168 13.87 -5.54 -26.51
C PRO A 168 13.62 -7.00 -26.93
N THR A 169 14.62 -7.88 -26.74
CA THR A 169 14.60 -9.30 -27.14
C THR A 169 13.20 -9.92 -27.08
N GLN A 170 12.70 -10.38 -28.25
CA GLN A 170 11.30 -10.77 -28.51
C GLN A 170 10.72 -11.83 -27.54
N ASP A 171 11.57 -12.62 -26.90
CA ASP A 171 11.17 -13.57 -25.86
C ASP A 171 10.79 -12.92 -24.53
N SER A 172 11.23 -11.69 -24.26
CA SER A 172 11.11 -11.02 -22.95
C SER A 172 9.69 -10.51 -22.69
N GLU A 173 9.00 -9.91 -23.66
CA GLU A 173 7.66 -9.35 -23.41
C GLU A 173 6.60 -10.42 -23.19
N LEU A 174 6.56 -11.46 -24.04
CA LEU A 174 5.64 -12.58 -23.81
C LEU A 174 6.01 -13.34 -22.54
N ALA A 175 7.29 -13.56 -22.26
CA ALA A 175 7.71 -14.16 -21.00
C ALA A 175 7.35 -13.31 -19.78
N GLN A 176 7.42 -11.98 -19.86
CA GLN A 176 6.94 -11.06 -18.83
C GLN A 176 5.43 -11.14 -18.65
N GLN A 177 4.66 -11.26 -19.74
CA GLN A 177 3.21 -11.45 -19.65
C GLN A 177 2.85 -12.81 -19.04
N MET A 178 3.60 -13.87 -19.36
CA MET A 178 3.43 -15.19 -18.74
C MET A 178 3.81 -15.18 -17.27
N ALA A 179 4.84 -14.43 -16.88
CA ALA A 179 5.26 -14.25 -15.49
C ALA A 179 4.22 -13.46 -14.68
N LYS A 180 3.52 -12.52 -15.33
CA LYS A 180 2.44 -11.71 -14.76
C LYS A 180 1.05 -12.35 -14.88
N ASP A 181 0.92 -13.58 -15.38
CA ASP A 181 -0.38 -14.26 -15.50
C ASP A 181 -0.78 -14.85 -14.14
N PRO A 182 -1.76 -14.27 -13.42
CA PRO A 182 -2.11 -14.70 -12.06
C PRO A 182 -2.54 -16.17 -12.00
N TYR A 183 -3.12 -16.70 -13.08
CA TYR A 183 -3.58 -18.09 -13.13
C TYR A 183 -2.43 -19.09 -13.09
N ALA A 184 -1.28 -18.77 -13.71
CA ALA A 184 -0.12 -19.66 -13.76
C ALA A 184 0.52 -19.86 -12.38
N LEU A 185 0.49 -18.82 -11.55
CA LEU A 185 1.06 -18.83 -10.20
C LEU A 185 0.11 -19.52 -9.20
N GLU A 186 -1.18 -19.21 -9.29
CA GLU A 186 -2.24 -19.90 -8.53
C GLU A 186 -2.26 -21.41 -8.80
N PHE A 187 -2.02 -21.82 -10.05
CA PHE A 187 -1.98 -23.23 -10.46
C PHE A 187 -0.87 -24.04 -9.76
N LEU A 188 0.26 -23.43 -9.43
CA LEU A 188 1.35 -24.12 -8.75
C LEU A 188 1.15 -24.24 -7.23
N GLY A 189 0.09 -23.65 -6.67
CA GLY A 189 -0.03 -23.45 -5.22
C GLY A 189 1.11 -22.60 -4.65
N LEU A 190 1.94 -22.03 -5.52
CA LEU A 190 2.95 -21.04 -5.20
C LEU A 190 2.23 -19.70 -5.26
N THR A 191 1.63 -19.29 -4.14
CA THR A 191 1.26 -17.88 -3.94
C THR A 191 2.56 -17.07 -3.88
N GLY A 192 3.15 -16.84 -5.06
CA GLY A 192 4.51 -16.36 -5.27
C GLY A 192 4.60 -14.99 -5.92
N ASP A 193 3.47 -14.33 -6.19
CA ASP A 193 3.39 -12.90 -6.49
C ASP A 193 3.13 -12.09 -5.22
N VAL A 194 3.80 -12.46 -4.13
CA VAL A 194 3.73 -11.72 -2.88
C VAL A 194 4.06 -10.25 -3.15
N ALA A 195 5.07 -9.92 -3.96
CA ALA A 195 5.48 -8.53 -4.18
C ALA A 195 4.53 -7.66 -5.02
N GLU A 196 4.05 -8.11 -6.19
CA GLU A 196 3.18 -7.27 -7.06
C GLU A 196 1.73 -7.23 -6.54
N ARG A 197 1.25 -8.34 -5.97
CA ARG A 197 -0.04 -8.39 -5.27
C ARG A 197 0.01 -7.66 -3.95
N GLU A 198 1.10 -7.70 -3.17
CA GLU A 198 1.28 -6.82 -2.01
C GLU A 198 1.39 -5.36 -2.41
N LEU A 199 1.95 -5.04 -3.58
CA LEU A 199 2.02 -3.67 -4.06
C LEU A 199 0.64 -3.14 -4.46
N GLU A 200 -0.13 -3.91 -5.23
CA GLU A 200 -1.51 -3.59 -5.57
C GLU A 200 -2.42 -3.62 -4.33
N GLN A 201 -2.17 -4.55 -3.40
CA GLN A 201 -2.82 -4.63 -2.11
C GLN A 201 -2.52 -3.41 -1.25
N ALA A 202 -1.26 -3.02 -1.12
CA ALA A 202 -0.82 -1.82 -0.41
C ALA A 202 -1.34 -0.55 -1.06
N LEU A 203 -1.39 -0.48 -2.40
CA LEU A 203 -1.97 0.66 -3.13
C LEU A 203 -3.48 0.77 -2.87
N MET A 204 -4.24 -0.32 -3.04
CA MET A 204 -5.68 -0.32 -2.79
C MET A 204 -6.00 -0.13 -1.30
N ASP A 205 -5.24 -0.71 -0.37
CA ASP A 205 -5.41 -0.53 1.08
C ASP A 205 -5.10 0.92 1.46
N ARG A 206 -4.02 1.50 0.89
CA ARG A 206 -3.69 2.91 1.06
C ARG A 206 -4.73 3.83 0.46
N ILE A 207 -5.30 3.53 -0.70
CA ILE A 207 -6.37 4.33 -1.32
C ILE A 207 -7.66 4.23 -0.50
N VAL A 208 -7.95 3.05 0.05
CA VAL A 208 -9.09 2.87 0.95
C VAL A 208 -8.92 3.66 2.24
N GLU A 209 -7.73 3.62 2.83
CA GLU A 209 -7.37 4.46 3.98
C GLU A 209 -7.42 5.93 3.63
N THR A 210 -6.78 6.35 2.54
CA THR A 210 -6.73 7.72 2.04
C THR A 210 -8.13 8.27 1.80
N LEU A 211 -9.04 7.55 1.14
CA LEU A 211 -10.40 8.02 0.88
C LEU A 211 -11.29 8.04 2.13
N ARG A 212 -11.03 7.15 3.09
CA ARG A 212 -11.62 7.23 4.44
C ARG A 212 -11.06 8.40 5.25
N GLU A 213 -9.82 8.79 5.00
CA GLU A 213 -9.06 9.86 5.67
C GLU A 213 -9.24 11.25 5.04
N LEU A 214 -9.55 11.36 3.73
CA LEU A 214 -9.60 12.60 2.95
C LEU A 214 -10.97 13.31 2.93
N GLY A 215 -12.11 12.62 3.08
CA GLY A 215 -13.44 13.29 3.05
C GLY A 215 -14.39 12.87 4.18
N PRO A 216 -15.16 13.77 4.82
CA PRO A 216 -16.38 13.37 5.51
C PRO A 216 -17.36 12.83 4.46
N GLY A 217 -17.89 11.62 4.68
CA GLY A 217 -18.93 11.06 3.81
C GLY A 217 -18.58 9.73 3.15
N PHE A 218 -17.31 9.41 2.90
CA PHE A 218 -16.95 8.17 2.20
C PHE A 218 -17.05 6.92 3.10
N ALA A 219 -18.06 6.09 2.83
CA ALA A 219 -18.22 4.76 3.39
C ALA A 219 -17.69 3.72 2.40
N PHE A 220 -16.73 2.91 2.84
CA PHE A 220 -16.20 1.82 2.03
C PHE A 220 -17.26 0.73 1.83
N VAL A 221 -17.53 0.37 0.59
CA VAL A 221 -18.53 -0.65 0.23
C VAL A 221 -17.86 -1.98 -0.09
N GLY A 222 -16.75 -1.95 -0.83
CA GLY A 222 -16.02 -3.18 -1.16
C GLY A 222 -14.83 -2.95 -2.09
N ARG A 223 -13.98 -3.97 -2.17
CA ARG A 223 -12.78 -4.03 -3.00
C ARG A 223 -12.92 -5.18 -3.99
N GLN A 224 -12.38 -5.00 -5.21
CA GLN A 224 -12.53 -5.97 -6.31
C GLN A 224 -13.99 -6.44 -6.43
N VAL A 225 -14.91 -5.48 -6.40
CA VAL A 225 -16.35 -5.78 -6.34
C VAL A 225 -16.73 -6.48 -7.63
N HIS A 226 -17.15 -7.73 -7.47
CA HIS A 226 -17.55 -8.59 -8.57
C HIS A 226 -18.97 -8.26 -9.02
N PHE A 227 -19.13 -8.08 -10.32
CA PHE A 227 -20.42 -8.01 -10.98
C PHE A 227 -20.45 -9.04 -12.11
N ASP A 228 -21.52 -9.84 -12.12
CA ASP A 228 -21.88 -10.71 -13.24
C ASP A 228 -22.84 -9.94 -14.14
N VAL A 229 -22.41 -9.66 -15.37
CA VAL A 229 -23.23 -9.00 -16.40
C VAL A 229 -23.29 -9.91 -17.60
N SER A 230 -24.45 -10.54 -17.81
CA SER A 230 -24.71 -11.40 -18.98
C SER A 230 -23.70 -12.54 -19.17
N GLY A 231 -23.06 -13.03 -18.07
CA GLY A 231 -22.08 -14.12 -18.10
C GLY A 231 -20.62 -13.68 -18.11
N ASP A 232 -20.35 -12.38 -18.18
CA ASP A 232 -19.00 -11.82 -18.05
C ASP A 232 -18.74 -11.34 -16.62
N ASP A 233 -17.62 -11.79 -16.05
CA ASP A 233 -17.15 -11.38 -14.73
C ASP A 233 -16.40 -10.06 -14.84
N PHE A 234 -16.94 -9.05 -14.19
CA PHE A 234 -16.34 -7.74 -14.08
C PHE A 234 -15.92 -7.46 -12.64
N TYR A 235 -14.67 -7.02 -12.46
CA TYR A 235 -14.13 -6.65 -11.16
C TYR A 235 -13.81 -5.17 -11.16
N LEU A 236 -14.47 -4.47 -10.23
CA LEU A 236 -14.29 -3.05 -9.97
C LEU A 236 -13.26 -2.89 -8.85
N ASP A 237 -12.19 -2.14 -9.10
CA ASP A 237 -11.07 -2.06 -8.17
C ASP A 237 -11.52 -1.63 -6.76
N LEU A 238 -12.24 -0.51 -6.66
CA LEU A 238 -12.75 0.01 -5.39
C LEU A 238 -14.15 0.64 -5.52
N LEU A 239 -15.04 0.29 -4.58
CA LEU A 239 -16.39 0.84 -4.46
C LEU A 239 -16.58 1.56 -3.13
N PHE A 240 -17.06 2.80 -3.21
CA PHE A 240 -17.43 3.63 -2.08
C PHE A 240 -18.87 4.11 -2.18
N PHE A 241 -19.41 4.56 -1.06
CA PHE A 241 -20.67 5.28 -0.96
C PHE A 241 -20.45 6.58 -0.20
N HIS A 242 -20.82 7.70 -0.79
CA HIS A 242 -20.77 8.99 -0.13
C HIS A 242 -22.08 9.23 0.64
N VAL A 243 -22.03 9.24 1.97
CA VAL A 243 -23.22 9.30 2.82
C VAL A 243 -23.93 10.65 2.80
N ASP A 244 -23.20 11.77 2.72
CA ASP A 244 -23.86 13.10 2.70
C ASP A 244 -24.50 13.43 1.35
N GLN A 245 -23.87 13.01 0.25
CA GLN A 245 -24.42 13.17 -1.10
C GLN A 245 -25.32 12.01 -1.54
N LEU A 246 -25.43 10.96 -0.71
CA LEU A 246 -26.18 9.74 -0.99
C LEU A 246 -25.89 9.15 -2.38
N ARG A 247 -24.63 8.94 -2.76
CA ARG A 247 -24.26 8.36 -4.07
C ARG A 247 -23.14 7.34 -3.98
N TYR A 248 -23.08 6.41 -4.94
CA TYR A 248 -21.91 5.56 -5.08
C TYR A 248 -20.77 6.30 -5.77
N VAL A 249 -19.53 5.90 -5.41
CA VAL A 249 -18.31 6.37 -6.04
C VAL A 249 -17.49 5.15 -6.46
N VAL A 250 -17.28 5.04 -7.77
CA VAL A 250 -16.49 4.00 -8.41
C VAL A 250 -15.07 4.50 -8.61
N ILE A 251 -14.08 3.68 -8.30
CA ILE A 251 -12.68 4.06 -8.47
C ILE A 251 -11.93 2.94 -9.19
N GLU A 252 -11.27 3.31 -10.28
CA GLU A 252 -10.45 2.42 -11.12
C GLU A 252 -9.00 2.86 -11.07
N LEU A 253 -8.09 1.90 -10.90
CA LEU A 253 -6.65 2.11 -10.77
C LEU A 253 -5.93 1.61 -12.01
N LYS A 254 -5.00 2.41 -12.55
CA LYS A 254 -4.17 2.02 -13.69
C LYS A 254 -2.71 2.43 -13.49
N THR A 255 -1.80 1.46 -13.57
CA THR A 255 -0.36 1.67 -13.60
C THR A 255 0.05 2.14 -15.01
N GLY A 256 0.43 3.40 -15.15
CA GLY A 256 0.81 4.01 -16.43
C GLY A 256 0.07 5.31 -16.75
N ARG A 257 0.40 5.90 -17.90
CA ARG A 257 -0.25 7.14 -18.39
C ARG A 257 -1.69 6.88 -18.82
N PHE A 258 -2.53 7.91 -18.71
CA PHE A 258 -3.92 7.87 -19.14
C PHE A 258 -4.07 7.41 -20.60
N GLN A 259 -5.04 6.52 -20.85
CA GLN A 259 -5.49 6.10 -22.18
C GLN A 259 -7.01 6.26 -22.29
N PRO A 260 -7.55 6.67 -23.45
CA PRO A 260 -8.99 6.83 -23.66
C PRO A 260 -9.82 5.58 -23.32
N GLU A 261 -9.25 4.38 -23.51
CA GLU A 261 -9.89 3.10 -23.21
C GLU A 261 -10.24 2.95 -21.71
N TYR A 262 -9.48 3.58 -20.81
CA TYR A 262 -9.71 3.53 -19.37
C TYR A 262 -10.97 4.30 -18.97
N ALA A 263 -11.26 5.41 -19.66
CA ALA A 263 -12.49 6.17 -19.44
C ALA A 263 -13.72 5.35 -19.88
N GLY A 264 -13.61 4.58 -20.97
CA GLY A 264 -14.66 3.67 -21.41
C GLY A 264 -14.97 2.57 -20.39
N LYS A 265 -13.93 1.99 -19.78
CA LYS A 265 -14.07 0.96 -18.73
C LYS A 265 -14.71 1.54 -17.46
N LEU A 266 -14.24 2.70 -17.00
CA LEU A 266 -14.83 3.40 -15.87
C LEU A 266 -16.32 3.73 -16.12
N GLN A 267 -16.66 4.17 -17.32
CA GLN A 267 -18.03 4.48 -17.70
C GLN A 267 -18.96 3.25 -17.62
N PHE A 268 -18.48 2.10 -18.10
CA PHE A 268 -19.19 0.86 -17.98
C PHE A 268 -19.49 0.53 -16.51
N TYR A 269 -18.53 0.73 -15.61
CA TYR A 269 -18.72 0.48 -14.20
C TYR A 269 -19.69 1.44 -13.50
N ILE A 270 -19.66 2.73 -13.84
CA ILE A 270 -20.65 3.70 -13.33
C ILE A 270 -22.06 3.24 -13.71
N ALA A 271 -22.28 2.93 -14.98
CA ALA A 271 -23.58 2.47 -15.47
C ALA A 271 -24.04 1.17 -14.80
N LEU A 272 -23.10 0.26 -14.56
CA LEU A 272 -23.36 -1.01 -13.89
C LEU A 272 -23.76 -0.84 -12.43
N VAL A 273 -23.09 0.05 -11.69
CA VAL A 273 -23.43 0.37 -10.30
C VAL A 273 -24.78 1.11 -10.23
N ASP A 274 -25.05 2.00 -11.18
CA ASP A 274 -26.34 2.68 -11.30
C ASP A 274 -27.51 1.71 -11.56
N ASP A 275 -27.30 0.66 -12.37
CA ASP A 275 -28.30 -0.36 -12.64
C ASP A 275 -28.50 -1.33 -11.47
N LYS A 276 -27.40 -1.79 -10.85
CA LYS A 276 -27.44 -2.90 -9.88
C LYS A 276 -27.58 -2.47 -8.42
N LEU A 277 -27.03 -1.32 -8.04
CA LEU A 277 -26.92 -0.91 -6.63
C LEU A 277 -27.69 0.37 -6.30
N ARG A 278 -27.83 1.30 -7.25
CA ARG A 278 -28.48 2.59 -6.99
C ARG A 278 -29.97 2.43 -6.68
N ARG A 279 -30.43 3.16 -5.68
CA ARG A 279 -31.86 3.27 -5.30
C ARG A 279 -32.41 4.63 -5.75
N PRO A 280 -33.74 4.81 -5.83
CA PRO A 280 -34.34 6.10 -6.19
C PRO A 280 -33.92 7.27 -5.29
N ALA A 281 -33.60 6.99 -4.02
CA ALA A 281 -33.12 7.98 -3.06
C ALA A 281 -31.63 8.34 -3.23
N HIS A 282 -30.88 7.61 -4.07
CA HIS A 282 -29.46 7.84 -4.29
C HIS A 282 -29.25 8.77 -5.49
N ALA A 283 -28.35 9.74 -5.34
CA ALA A 283 -27.86 10.57 -6.42
C ALA A 283 -27.01 9.74 -7.43
N PRO A 284 -26.81 10.24 -8.67
CA PRO A 284 -26.06 9.52 -9.71
C PRO A 284 -24.64 9.13 -9.28
N THR A 285 -24.20 7.94 -9.69
CA THR A 285 -22.85 7.44 -9.37
C THR A 285 -21.76 8.28 -10.04
N VAL A 286 -20.65 8.48 -9.33
CA VAL A 286 -19.46 9.17 -9.82
C VAL A 286 -18.33 8.18 -10.05
N GLY A 287 -17.56 8.35 -11.13
CA GLY A 287 -16.34 7.58 -11.36
C GLY A 287 -15.08 8.42 -11.18
N ILE A 288 -14.07 7.83 -10.58
CA ILE A 288 -12.72 8.38 -10.44
C ILE A 288 -11.76 7.41 -11.12
N LEU A 289 -11.02 7.91 -12.11
CA LEU A 289 -9.93 7.18 -12.73
C LEU A 289 -8.60 7.71 -12.20
N ILE A 290 -7.80 6.81 -11.66
CA ILE A 290 -6.48 7.12 -11.16
C ILE A 290 -5.44 6.46 -12.07
N CYS A 291 -4.66 7.28 -12.79
CA CYS A 291 -3.55 6.82 -13.62
C CYS A 291 -2.22 7.26 -12.98
N GLY A 292 -1.31 6.32 -12.71
CA GLY A 292 -0.05 6.65 -12.03
C GLY A 292 1.16 5.88 -12.55
N SER A 293 2.27 6.59 -12.72
CA SER A 293 3.62 6.04 -12.88
C SER A 293 4.62 6.77 -11.97
N ARG A 294 5.83 6.24 -11.81
CA ARG A 294 6.88 6.68 -10.86
C ARG A 294 7.13 8.20 -10.79
N ASN A 295 6.83 8.98 -11.84
CA ASN A 295 7.06 10.43 -11.93
C ASN A 295 5.87 11.22 -12.52
N ASP A 296 4.71 10.60 -12.74
CA ASP A 296 3.55 11.24 -13.39
C ASP A 296 2.26 10.57 -12.92
N HIS A 297 1.45 11.29 -12.16
CA HIS A 297 0.17 10.86 -11.63
C HIS A 297 -0.92 11.79 -12.19
N THR A 298 -1.83 11.25 -12.99
CA THR A 298 -2.97 11.98 -13.54
C THR A 298 -4.26 11.40 -12.97
N VAL A 299 -5.04 12.23 -12.25
CA VAL A 299 -6.36 11.87 -11.74
C VAL A 299 -7.43 12.51 -12.62
N ARG A 300 -8.43 11.74 -13.04
CA ARG A 300 -9.52 12.20 -13.91
C ARG A 300 -10.88 11.77 -13.36
N TYR A 301 -11.87 12.64 -13.46
CA TYR A 301 -13.23 12.39 -12.97
C TYR A 301 -14.19 12.19 -14.13
N ALA A 302 -15.14 11.27 -13.95
CA ALA A 302 -16.24 11.03 -14.87
C ALA A 302 -17.58 11.21 -14.12
N LEU A 303 -18.39 12.16 -14.58
CA LEU A 303 -19.71 12.47 -14.02
C LEU A 303 -20.83 12.11 -15.00
N ASN A 304 -21.89 11.47 -14.50
CA ASN A 304 -23.09 11.24 -15.30
C ASN A 304 -24.00 12.49 -15.24
N GLN A 305 -23.90 13.40 -16.23
CA GLN A 305 -24.84 14.52 -16.33
C GLN A 305 -26.16 14.06 -16.93
N SER A 306 -27.25 14.26 -16.19
CA SER A 306 -28.60 13.90 -16.62
C SER A 306 -29.02 14.78 -17.80
N GLY A 307 -29.12 14.21 -19.01
CA GLY A 307 -29.73 14.93 -20.14
C GLY A 307 -29.40 14.51 -21.58
N SER A 308 -28.49 13.57 -21.85
CA SER A 308 -28.37 12.98 -23.19
C SER A 308 -27.58 11.67 -23.23
N PRO A 309 -27.90 10.72 -24.16
CA PRO A 309 -27.38 9.36 -24.11
C PRO A 309 -25.89 9.18 -24.48
N MET A 310 -25.16 10.23 -24.86
CA MET A 310 -23.80 10.07 -25.42
C MET A 310 -22.82 11.22 -25.17
N ALA A 311 -22.97 12.03 -24.11
CA ALA A 311 -21.97 13.04 -23.79
C ALA A 311 -21.68 13.09 -22.29
N ILE A 312 -20.69 12.30 -21.87
CA ILE A 312 -20.07 12.41 -20.54
C ILE A 312 -18.68 12.98 -20.78
N SER A 313 -18.42 14.16 -20.23
CA SER A 313 -17.11 14.80 -20.31
C SER A 313 -16.20 14.22 -19.24
N THR A 314 -14.96 13.89 -19.60
CA THR A 314 -13.91 13.62 -18.62
C THR A 314 -13.40 14.95 -18.10
N TYR A 315 -13.52 15.17 -16.80
CA TYR A 315 -13.15 16.43 -16.14
C TYR A 315 -11.80 16.27 -15.45
N THR A 316 -10.96 17.32 -15.52
CA THR A 316 -9.97 17.56 -14.47
C THR A 316 -10.69 18.13 -13.25
N TYR A 317 -10.10 18.02 -12.06
CA TYR A 317 -10.74 18.50 -10.84
C TYR A 317 -11.20 19.97 -10.94
N GLU A 318 -10.40 20.84 -11.58
CA GLU A 318 -10.76 22.26 -11.74
C GLU A 318 -11.99 22.51 -12.61
N THR A 319 -12.40 21.50 -13.39
CA THR A 319 -13.54 21.57 -14.32
C THR A 319 -14.80 20.89 -13.78
N LEU A 320 -14.76 20.34 -12.56
CA LEU A 320 -15.92 19.81 -11.87
C LEU A 320 -16.90 20.93 -11.46
N PRO A 321 -18.22 20.67 -11.39
CA PRO A 321 -19.15 21.67 -10.85
C PRO A 321 -18.85 21.96 -9.36
N PRO A 322 -19.19 23.15 -8.84
CA PRO A 322 -18.78 23.59 -7.50
C PRO A 322 -19.26 22.68 -6.36
N ALA A 323 -20.41 22.04 -6.51
CA ALA A 323 -20.95 21.11 -5.52
C ALA A 323 -20.14 19.80 -5.44
N GLU A 324 -19.67 19.31 -6.59
CA GLU A 324 -18.79 18.15 -6.69
C GLU A 324 -17.36 18.49 -6.20
N GLN A 325 -16.82 19.67 -6.54
CA GLN A 325 -15.52 20.14 -6.04
C GLN A 325 -15.46 20.22 -4.50
N GLN A 326 -16.55 20.61 -3.84
CA GLN A 326 -16.56 20.69 -2.37
C GLN A 326 -16.64 19.32 -1.68
N SER A 327 -16.89 18.23 -2.42
CA SER A 327 -17.26 16.92 -1.86
C SER A 327 -16.38 15.76 -2.30
N LEU A 328 -15.76 15.89 -3.48
CA LEU A 328 -14.80 14.92 -3.98
C LEU A 328 -13.39 15.41 -3.63
N PRO A 329 -12.48 14.53 -3.18
CA PRO A 329 -11.09 14.92 -2.94
C PRO A 329 -10.45 15.40 -4.23
N ASP A 330 -9.49 16.32 -4.15
CA ASP A 330 -8.83 16.86 -5.34
C ASP A 330 -7.82 15.89 -5.98
N ALA A 331 -7.42 16.22 -7.20
CA ALA A 331 -6.51 15.38 -7.98
C ALA A 331 -5.11 15.30 -7.37
N GLU A 332 -4.65 16.33 -6.66
CA GLU A 332 -3.33 16.38 -6.02
C GLU A 332 -3.32 15.58 -4.71
N ASP A 333 -4.39 15.60 -3.93
CA ASP A 333 -4.57 14.82 -2.70
C ASP A 333 -4.63 13.31 -3.01
N LEU A 334 -5.33 12.93 -4.09
CA LEU A 334 -5.35 11.55 -4.58
C LEU A 334 -4.01 11.14 -5.20
N ALA A 335 -3.30 12.04 -5.89
CA ALA A 335 -1.99 11.77 -6.48
C ALA A 335 -0.88 11.65 -5.41
N ALA A 336 -0.86 12.54 -4.42
CA ALA A 336 0.12 12.56 -3.33
C ALA A 336 0.01 11.31 -2.43
N ALA A 337 -1.19 10.77 -2.27
CA ALA A 337 -1.42 9.51 -1.58
C ALA A 337 -0.77 8.29 -2.28
N LEU A 338 -0.50 8.38 -3.59
CA LEU A 338 0.07 7.31 -4.42
C LEU A 338 1.60 7.35 -4.52
N SER A 339 2.24 8.48 -4.18
CA SER A 339 3.69 8.70 -4.39
C SER A 339 4.62 8.14 -3.31
N LEU A 340 4.11 7.41 -2.30
CA LEU A 340 4.88 6.93 -1.13
C LEU A 340 5.31 5.45 -1.17
N LEU A 341 5.41 4.83 -2.37
CA LEU A 341 5.84 3.44 -2.50
C LEU A 341 7.36 3.27 -2.18
N PRO A 342 7.78 2.25 -1.41
CA PRO A 342 9.20 1.95 -1.20
C PRO A 342 9.88 1.45 -2.47
N ALA A 343 11.14 1.83 -2.69
CA ALA A 343 12.00 1.20 -3.69
C ALA A 343 12.27 -0.27 -3.29
N GLU A 344 12.24 -1.18 -4.26
CA GLU A 344 12.58 -2.60 -4.07
C GLU A 344 13.89 -2.76 -3.30
N SER A 345 13.84 -3.50 -2.19
CA SER A 345 15.03 -4.04 -1.54
C SER A 345 15.20 -5.48 -2.01
N THR A 346 16.25 -5.74 -2.78
CA THR A 346 16.70 -7.08 -3.14
C THR A 346 17.19 -7.78 -1.88
N GLU A 347 16.46 -8.81 -1.46
CA GLU A 347 16.80 -9.69 -0.33
C GLU A 347 18.14 -10.40 -0.52
N GLY A 348 18.86 -10.53 0.60
CA GLY A 348 19.92 -11.51 0.83
C GLY A 348 19.77 -12.01 2.26
N THR A 349 18.92 -13.02 2.44
CA THR A 349 18.66 -13.73 3.70
C THR A 349 19.78 -14.74 3.96
N THR A 350 20.30 -14.78 5.18
CA THR A 350 20.89 -15.98 5.78
C THR A 350 20.45 -16.04 7.24
N ASP A 351 19.52 -16.95 7.50
CA ASP A 351 19.10 -17.38 8.82
C ASP A 351 20.20 -18.20 9.50
N THR A 352 20.32 -18.09 10.82
CA THR A 352 20.80 -19.20 11.65
C THR A 352 20.02 -19.23 12.96
N GLU A 353 19.68 -20.45 13.34
CA GLU A 353 18.60 -20.89 14.21
C GLU A 353 18.73 -20.53 15.70
N ALA A 354 17.56 -20.56 16.33
CA ALA A 354 17.30 -20.36 17.74
C ALA A 354 17.77 -21.52 18.65
N SER A 355 17.94 -21.22 19.94
CA SER A 355 17.68 -22.19 21.01
C SER A 355 17.15 -21.52 22.28
N SER A 356 15.89 -21.83 22.55
CA SER A 356 15.14 -21.89 23.82
C SER A 356 15.91 -21.69 25.13
N ASN A 357 15.34 -20.86 26.03
CA ASN A 357 14.85 -21.41 27.30
C ASN A 357 13.80 -20.51 27.98
N THR A 358 12.68 -21.13 28.32
CA THR A 358 11.59 -20.62 29.15
C THR A 358 11.90 -20.93 30.60
N GLN A 359 11.82 -19.97 31.53
CA GLN A 359 11.44 -20.30 32.92
C GLN A 359 10.87 -19.12 33.71
N ASN A 360 9.71 -19.43 34.29
CA ASN A 360 8.85 -18.75 35.25
C ASN A 360 9.56 -18.30 36.55
N THR A 361 9.03 -17.25 37.18
CA THR A 361 8.69 -17.08 38.64
C THR A 361 8.86 -15.60 39.04
N ALA A 362 7.78 -14.86 39.32
CA ALA A 362 6.97 -14.79 40.55
C ALA A 362 7.58 -13.91 41.67
N HIS A 363 6.88 -12.78 41.89
CA HIS A 363 6.66 -12.06 43.15
C HIS A 363 7.75 -11.98 44.22
N PHE A 364 8.19 -10.75 44.55
CA PHE A 364 8.34 -10.33 45.94
C PHE A 364 8.05 -8.82 46.11
N SER A 365 7.06 -8.53 46.95
CA SER A 365 6.80 -7.24 47.59
C SER A 365 7.61 -7.10 48.88
N HIS A 366 8.13 -5.91 49.20
CA HIS A 366 7.96 -5.16 50.47
C HIS A 366 8.86 -3.90 50.54
N SER A 367 8.25 -2.72 50.73
CA SER A 367 8.52 -1.64 51.73
C SER A 367 9.98 -1.39 52.19
N ARG A 368 10.55 -0.17 52.32
CA ARG A 368 10.03 1.19 52.60
C ARG A 368 11.17 2.23 52.48
N ALA A 369 10.80 3.45 52.06
CA ALA A 369 11.27 4.78 52.49
C ALA A 369 12.76 5.20 52.34
N GLY A 370 13.00 6.03 51.33
CA GLY A 370 13.99 7.11 51.28
C GLY A 370 13.49 8.16 50.30
N THR A 371 13.29 9.40 50.73
CA THR A 371 12.72 10.51 49.96
C THR A 371 13.60 10.87 48.75
N ALA A 372 13.23 10.33 47.59
CA ALA A 372 13.70 10.70 46.26
C ALA A 372 12.64 11.60 45.59
N PRO A 373 13.01 12.47 44.60
CA PRO A 373 12.04 13.31 43.90
C PRO A 373 10.89 12.44 43.40
N GLN A 374 9.64 12.90 43.57
CA GLN A 374 8.43 12.12 43.30
C GLN A 374 8.60 11.36 41.98
N VAL A 375 8.80 10.05 42.09
CA VAL A 375 8.96 9.13 40.96
C VAL A 375 7.81 9.44 40.00
N GLN A 376 8.12 9.84 38.76
CA GLN A 376 7.14 9.99 37.70
C GLN A 376 6.47 8.63 37.49
N GLN A 377 5.38 8.40 38.22
CA GLN A 377 4.73 7.11 38.26
C GLN A 377 4.10 6.83 36.91
N TRP A 378 4.39 5.64 36.39
CA TRP A 378 3.68 5.09 35.26
C TRP A 378 2.18 4.99 35.60
N PRO A 379 1.30 5.49 34.71
CA PRO A 379 -0.12 5.18 34.81
C PRO A 379 -0.37 3.67 34.82
N GLN A 380 -1.44 3.25 35.50
CA GLN A 380 -1.79 1.83 35.62
C GLN A 380 -2.15 1.16 34.27
N ALA A 381 -2.54 1.95 33.27
CA ALA A 381 -2.95 1.49 31.95
C ALA A 381 -2.64 2.56 30.89
N PRO A 382 -2.50 2.17 29.61
CA PRO A 382 -2.37 3.12 28.50
C PRO A 382 -3.61 4.03 28.39
N ARG A 383 -3.48 5.14 27.65
CA ARG A 383 -4.54 6.14 27.44
C ARG A 383 -5.00 6.86 28.72
N ALA A 384 -4.07 7.10 29.66
CA ALA A 384 -4.38 7.74 30.94
C ALA A 384 -4.99 9.15 30.79
N HIS A 385 -4.67 9.88 29.72
CA HIS A 385 -5.27 11.18 29.41
C HIS A 385 -6.76 11.11 28.99
N ARG A 386 -7.37 9.92 28.97
CA ARG A 386 -8.83 9.80 28.98
C ARG A 386 -9.42 10.40 30.27
N ASN A 387 -8.66 10.39 31.36
CA ASN A 387 -9.00 11.05 32.62
C ASN A 387 -8.52 12.51 32.60
N ARG A 388 -9.46 13.47 32.67
CA ARG A 388 -9.15 14.90 32.71
C ARG A 388 -8.30 15.31 33.91
N ALA A 389 -8.51 14.68 35.08
CA ALA A 389 -7.72 14.98 36.28
C ALA A 389 -6.23 14.68 36.09
N GLU A 390 -5.89 13.65 35.28
CA GLU A 390 -4.50 13.33 34.97
C GLU A 390 -3.88 14.36 34.03
N VAL A 391 -4.64 14.86 33.05
CA VAL A 391 -4.20 15.95 32.18
C VAL A 391 -3.95 17.22 32.99
N GLU A 392 -4.89 17.61 33.86
CA GLU A 392 -4.76 18.78 34.73
C GLU A 392 -3.56 18.65 35.68
N ARG A 393 -3.34 17.47 36.27
CA ARG A 393 -2.16 17.17 37.07
C ARG A 393 -0.88 17.42 36.28
N LYS A 394 -0.76 16.89 35.06
CA LYS A 394 0.44 17.12 34.23
C LYS A 394 0.61 18.59 33.83
N LEU A 395 -0.47 19.29 33.48
CA LEU A 395 -0.40 20.71 33.14
C LEU A 395 0.11 21.58 34.31
N SER A 396 -0.15 21.18 35.56
CA SER A 396 0.41 21.85 36.74
C SER A 396 1.93 21.67 36.92
N LEU A 397 2.53 20.71 36.21
CA LEU A 397 3.95 20.36 36.29
C LEU A 397 4.79 20.90 35.11
N LEU A 398 4.21 21.74 34.25
CA LEU A 398 4.91 22.28 33.07
C LEU A 398 6.16 23.11 33.41
N ASP A 399 6.25 23.62 34.64
CA ASP A 399 7.35 24.46 35.14
C ASP A 399 8.33 23.71 36.07
N GLU A 400 8.23 22.38 36.16
CA GLU A 400 9.22 21.57 36.88
C GLU A 400 10.62 21.72 36.28
N ALA A 401 11.65 21.70 37.13
CA ALA A 401 13.00 22.11 36.77
C ALA A 401 13.59 21.38 35.54
N HIS A 402 13.26 20.10 35.35
CA HIS A 402 13.76 19.29 34.23
C HIS A 402 13.04 19.56 32.91
N VAL A 403 11.80 20.07 32.91
CA VAL A 403 11.00 20.29 31.69
C VAL A 403 10.80 21.78 31.38
N LYS A 404 10.99 22.65 32.37
CA LYS A 404 10.78 24.09 32.25
C LYS A 404 11.53 24.71 31.06
N PRO A 405 12.82 24.43 30.79
CA PRO A 405 13.52 25.06 29.66
C PRO A 405 12.88 24.71 28.31
N LEU A 406 12.42 23.47 28.15
CA LEU A 406 11.73 23.01 26.95
C LEU A 406 10.37 23.69 26.79
N ASN A 407 9.60 23.81 27.88
CA ASN A 407 8.30 24.46 27.84
C ASN A 407 8.40 26.00 27.75
N ASP A 408 9.46 26.62 28.25
CA ASP A 408 9.78 28.03 27.98
C ASP A 408 10.02 28.24 26.48
N TRP A 409 10.78 27.36 25.84
CA TRP A 409 10.96 27.38 24.39
C TRP A 409 9.62 27.21 23.63
N VAL A 410 8.74 26.31 24.09
CA VAL A 410 7.38 26.17 23.50
C VAL A 410 6.56 27.46 23.66
N ARG A 411 6.66 28.17 24.80
CA ARG A 411 5.98 29.46 24.99
C ARG A 411 6.48 30.49 23.98
N ASP A 412 7.78 30.53 23.74
CA ASP A 412 8.39 31.50 22.83
C ASP A 412 8.04 31.17 21.37
N LEU A 413 8.07 29.89 20.99
CA LEU A 413 7.64 29.46 19.65
C LEU A 413 6.16 29.78 19.40
N ASN A 414 5.27 29.50 20.36
CA ASN A 414 3.86 29.87 20.24
C ASN A 414 3.66 31.39 20.16
N ARG A 415 4.48 32.20 20.86
CA ARG A 415 4.45 33.67 20.74
C ARG A 415 4.91 34.15 19.37
N ALA A 416 5.97 33.57 18.82
CA ALA A 416 6.49 33.91 17.50
C ALA A 416 5.52 33.52 16.36
N ARG A 417 4.80 32.40 16.52
CA ARG A 417 3.84 31.87 15.54
C ARG A 417 2.43 32.44 15.65
N ALA A 418 2.16 33.32 16.63
CA ALA A 418 0.85 33.92 16.84
C ALA A 418 0.46 34.86 15.67
N THR A 419 -0.10 34.27 14.62
CA THR A 419 -0.88 34.97 13.57
C THR A 419 -2.36 34.67 13.80
N SER A 420 -3.25 35.48 13.21
CA SER A 420 -4.69 35.57 13.48
C SER A 420 -5.53 34.28 13.30
N ALA A 421 -4.93 33.12 13.01
CA ALA A 421 -5.59 31.82 12.84
C ALA A 421 -5.24 30.88 14.01
N SER A 422 -6.19 30.70 14.94
CA SER A 422 -5.95 30.24 16.31
C SER A 422 -5.82 28.72 16.56
N GLU A 423 -5.46 27.89 15.58
CA GLU A 423 -5.43 26.42 15.79
C GLU A 423 -4.06 25.75 15.61
N SER A 424 -3.04 26.45 15.10
CA SER A 424 -1.69 25.89 14.87
C SER A 424 -0.78 25.99 16.12
N VAL A 425 -1.30 25.62 17.29
CA VAL A 425 -0.57 25.71 18.56
C VAL A 425 0.41 24.55 18.70
N VAL A 426 1.62 24.85 19.20
CA VAL A 426 2.65 23.87 19.58
C VAL A 426 2.28 23.27 20.94
N PRO A 427 2.10 21.94 21.06
CA PRO A 427 1.82 21.29 22.34
C PRO A 427 3.03 21.30 23.28
N TRP A 428 2.78 21.09 24.57
CA TRP A 428 3.82 21.01 25.59
C TRP A 428 4.61 19.69 25.54
N PHE A 429 5.86 19.74 26.02
CA PHE A 429 6.60 18.53 26.38
C PHE A 429 5.95 17.86 27.59
N ASP A 430 5.93 16.52 27.62
CA ASP A 430 5.37 15.76 28.74
C ASP A 430 6.21 15.92 30.02
N PRO A 431 5.65 16.52 31.09
CA PRO A 431 6.36 16.66 32.37
C PRO A 431 6.64 15.34 33.06
N SER A 432 6.08 14.22 32.57
CA SER A 432 6.32 12.87 33.09
C SER A 432 7.49 12.15 32.42
N GLY A 433 8.12 12.76 31.40
CA GLY A 433 9.34 12.25 30.76
C GLY A 433 10.62 12.86 31.33
N GLY A 434 11.75 12.56 30.71
CA GLY A 434 13.09 13.00 31.14
C GLY A 434 13.38 14.49 30.98
N GLY A 435 12.59 15.23 30.19
CA GLY A 435 12.85 16.64 29.90
C GLY A 435 14.26 16.85 29.33
N ILE A 436 14.98 17.88 29.80
CA ILE A 436 16.36 18.17 29.39
C ILE A 436 17.36 17.06 29.76
N ASN A 437 16.99 16.18 30.70
CA ASN A 437 17.83 15.05 31.12
C ASN A 437 17.66 13.82 30.22
N ALA A 438 16.77 13.87 29.23
CA ALA A 438 16.53 12.77 28.31
C ALA A 438 17.81 12.40 27.54
N ARG A 439 18.12 11.10 27.52
CA ARG A 439 19.22 10.51 26.75
C ARG A 439 18.74 9.96 25.41
N VAL A 440 17.43 9.67 25.32
CA VAL A 440 16.74 9.23 24.10
C VAL A 440 15.69 10.25 23.71
N LEU A 441 15.67 10.67 22.44
CA LEU A 441 14.60 11.48 21.90
C LEU A 441 13.85 10.69 20.84
N PHE A 442 12.56 10.46 21.07
CA PHE A 442 11.67 9.90 20.05
C PHE A 442 11.10 11.05 19.21
N LEU A 443 11.27 10.97 17.88
CA LEU A 443 10.75 11.95 16.93
C LEU A 443 9.62 11.34 16.11
N LEU A 444 8.43 11.91 16.25
CA LEU A 444 7.25 11.60 15.44
C LEU A 444 7.08 12.63 14.32
N GLU A 445 6.04 12.47 13.52
CA GLU A 445 5.76 13.33 12.37
C GLU A 445 5.25 14.72 12.78
N ALA A 446 3.98 14.82 13.15
CA ALA A 446 3.35 16.04 13.65
C ALA A 446 2.38 15.71 14.80
N PRO A 447 2.04 16.68 15.66
CA PRO A 447 1.02 16.50 16.68
C PRO A 447 -0.32 16.03 16.10
N GLY A 448 -0.85 14.93 16.63
CA GLY A 448 -2.21 14.50 16.32
C GLY A 448 -3.27 15.33 17.06
N SER A 449 -4.54 15.16 16.67
CA SER A 449 -5.67 15.88 17.29
C SER A 449 -5.80 15.67 18.80
N ARG A 450 -5.30 14.56 19.35
CA ARG A 450 -5.27 14.28 20.79
C ARG A 450 -4.12 14.94 21.56
N SER A 451 -3.13 15.50 20.85
CA SER A 451 -2.08 16.36 21.43
C SER A 451 -2.45 17.85 21.33
N SER A 452 -3.48 18.22 20.57
CA SER A 452 -3.96 19.60 20.47
C SER A 452 -4.65 20.05 21.77
N ALA A 453 -4.44 21.31 22.17
CA ALA A 453 -5.07 21.90 23.34
C ALA A 453 -6.60 22.01 23.21
N SER A 454 -7.14 22.10 22.00
CA SER A 454 -8.59 22.25 21.77
C SER A 454 -9.37 20.93 21.76
N ARG A 455 -8.73 19.81 21.42
CA ARG A 455 -9.38 18.49 21.22
C ARG A 455 -8.74 17.34 22.02
N GLY A 456 -7.69 17.63 22.77
CA GLY A 456 -6.80 16.66 23.39
C GLY A 456 -6.21 17.13 24.72
N SER A 457 -5.02 16.64 25.05
CA SER A 457 -4.31 16.97 26.30
C SER A 457 -3.54 18.29 26.23
N GLY A 458 -3.21 18.77 25.02
CA GLY A 458 -2.24 19.86 24.84
C GLY A 458 -0.78 19.42 25.06
N ILE A 459 -0.50 18.11 25.16
CA ILE A 459 0.81 17.56 25.51
C ILE A 459 1.22 16.47 24.50
N ILE A 460 2.47 16.45 24.07
CA ILE A 460 3.05 15.33 23.31
C ILE A 460 3.42 14.22 24.31
N SER A 461 2.56 13.20 24.43
CA SER A 461 2.67 12.19 25.49
C SER A 461 2.22 10.80 25.03
N ILE A 462 2.92 9.79 25.52
CA ILE A 462 2.53 8.36 25.39
C ILE A 462 1.25 8.02 26.17
N ASP A 463 0.77 8.93 27.02
CA ASP A 463 -0.43 8.75 27.82
C ASP A 463 -1.70 9.28 27.12
N ASN A 464 -1.57 9.86 25.92
CA ASN A 464 -2.67 10.39 25.14
C ASN A 464 -3.76 9.33 24.83
N ASN A 465 -5.01 9.78 24.75
CA ASN A 465 -6.17 8.91 24.51
C ASN A 465 -6.34 8.58 23.02
N ASP A 466 -5.34 7.94 22.42
CA ASP A 466 -5.34 7.44 21.05
C ASP A 466 -4.66 6.07 20.92
N GLY A 467 -4.72 5.49 19.72
CA GLY A 467 -4.15 4.17 19.44
C GLY A 467 -2.62 4.16 19.41
N THR A 468 -2.01 5.19 18.83
CA THR A 468 -0.56 5.31 18.69
C THR A 468 0.11 5.44 20.05
N ALA A 469 -0.40 6.34 20.90
CA ALA A 469 0.07 6.51 22.27
C ALA A 469 -0.07 5.23 23.10
N ALA A 470 -1.20 4.51 22.98
CA ALA A 470 -1.42 3.26 23.70
C ALA A 470 -0.43 2.14 23.32
N ASN A 471 -0.17 2.01 22.02
CA ASN A 471 0.81 1.05 21.51
C ASN A 471 2.22 1.40 21.96
N TRP A 472 2.58 2.68 21.84
CA TRP A 472 3.88 3.18 22.23
C TRP A 472 4.12 3.01 23.74
N PHE A 473 3.14 3.34 24.58
CA PHE A 473 3.16 3.07 26.02
C PHE A 473 3.48 1.60 26.30
N THR A 474 2.78 0.69 25.61
CA THR A 474 2.95 -0.76 25.81
C THR A 474 4.35 -1.22 25.39
N LEU A 475 4.88 -0.70 24.29
CA LEU A 475 6.21 -1.03 23.78
C LEU A 475 7.32 -0.54 24.71
N ILE A 476 7.21 0.67 25.24
CA ILE A 476 8.18 1.23 26.20
C ILE A 476 8.17 0.44 27.51
N GLN A 477 6.98 0.06 27.99
CA GLN A 477 6.84 -0.81 29.16
C GLN A 477 7.49 -2.19 28.92
N GLN A 478 7.25 -2.80 27.76
CA GLN A 478 7.85 -4.09 27.39
C GLN A 478 9.37 -4.00 27.25
N ALA A 479 9.90 -2.90 26.72
CA ALA A 479 11.33 -2.64 26.62
C ALA A 479 11.99 -2.34 27.97
N ALA A 480 11.20 -2.09 29.02
CA ALA A 480 11.66 -1.60 30.31
C ALA A 480 12.48 -0.30 30.22
N LEU A 481 12.17 0.58 29.26
CA LEU A 481 12.86 1.87 29.12
C LEU A 481 12.28 2.87 30.16
N PRO A 482 13.10 3.38 31.09
CA PRO A 482 12.63 4.33 32.11
C PRO A 482 12.14 5.65 31.53
N ARG A 483 11.11 6.27 32.13
CA ARG A 483 10.53 7.53 31.63
C ARG A 483 11.51 8.69 31.68
N GLU A 484 12.35 8.72 32.70
CA GLU A 484 13.40 9.70 32.88
C GLU A 484 14.48 9.63 31.79
N ALA A 485 14.63 8.50 31.10
CA ALA A 485 15.63 8.33 30.06
C ALA A 485 15.20 8.92 28.71
N PHE A 486 13.92 9.21 28.48
CA PHE A 486 13.45 9.67 27.17
C PHE A 486 12.54 10.90 27.20
N ALA A 487 12.53 11.60 26.07
CA ALA A 487 11.55 12.62 25.73
C ALA A 487 10.90 12.29 24.39
N SER A 488 9.71 12.85 24.18
CA SER A 488 8.89 12.65 22.98
C SER A 488 8.70 13.98 22.28
N TRP A 489 8.93 14.03 20.98
CA TRP A 489 8.76 15.25 20.18
C TRP A 489 8.34 14.95 18.74
N ASN A 490 8.12 15.99 17.94
CA ASN A 490 7.68 15.91 16.55
C ASN A 490 8.62 16.68 15.62
N ILE A 491 8.81 16.18 14.39
CA ILE A 491 9.62 16.85 13.37
C ILE A 491 8.93 18.13 12.87
N VAL A 492 7.59 18.16 12.88
CA VAL A 492 6.80 19.39 12.75
C VAL A 492 6.16 19.69 14.11
N PRO A 493 6.65 20.71 14.86
CA PRO A 493 6.24 20.94 16.26
C PRO A 493 4.78 21.35 16.47
N TRP A 494 4.12 21.95 15.49
CA TRP A 494 2.79 22.52 15.64
C TRP A 494 1.70 21.63 15.04
N TYR A 495 0.51 21.76 15.58
CA TYR A 495 -0.68 21.15 14.98
C TYR A 495 -0.96 21.77 13.61
N LEU A 496 -1.29 20.94 12.63
CA LEU A 496 -1.67 21.40 11.29
C LEU A 496 -3.20 21.27 11.16
N PRO A 497 -3.99 22.30 11.46
CA PRO A 497 -5.45 22.22 11.33
C PRO A 497 -5.88 22.18 9.86
N ASP A 498 -6.88 21.35 9.58
CA ASP A 498 -7.63 21.37 8.33
C ASP A 498 -9.12 21.19 8.64
N GLY A 499 -9.76 22.28 9.05
CA GLY A 499 -11.14 22.29 9.57
C GLY A 499 -11.32 21.34 10.77
N SER A 500 -12.11 20.28 10.59
CA SER A 500 -12.36 19.27 11.63
C SER A 500 -11.28 18.18 11.71
N ARG A 501 -10.26 18.22 10.85
CA ARG A 501 -9.19 17.22 10.77
C ARG A 501 -7.80 17.84 10.99
N THR A 502 -6.78 16.98 10.95
CA THR A 502 -5.37 17.36 10.95
C THR A 502 -4.88 17.24 9.51
N ARG A 503 -4.33 18.31 8.93
CA ARG A 503 -3.71 18.29 7.60
C ARG A 503 -2.54 17.31 7.60
N THR A 504 -2.39 16.57 6.51
CA THR A 504 -1.20 15.72 6.29
C THR A 504 0.07 16.58 6.26
N THR A 505 1.09 16.13 6.97
CA THR A 505 2.40 16.79 7.00
C THR A 505 3.10 16.62 5.66
N ARG A 506 3.64 17.71 5.12
CA ARG A 506 4.38 17.75 3.85
C ARG A 506 5.84 18.07 4.12
N MET A 507 6.72 17.77 3.17
CA MET A 507 8.14 18.11 3.31
C MET A 507 8.38 19.62 3.45
N ALA A 508 7.51 20.46 2.89
CA ALA A 508 7.56 21.91 3.10
C ALA A 508 7.41 22.30 4.58
N ASP A 509 6.54 21.59 5.32
CA ASP A 509 6.34 21.82 6.76
C ASP A 509 7.57 21.42 7.57
N VAL A 510 8.22 20.33 7.15
CA VAL A 510 9.49 19.86 7.73
C VAL A 510 10.61 20.88 7.47
N VAL A 511 10.68 21.42 6.25
CA VAL A 511 11.65 22.47 5.90
C VAL A 511 11.40 23.74 6.72
N GLU A 512 10.14 24.13 6.92
CA GLU A 512 9.76 25.26 7.78
C GLU A 512 10.19 25.02 9.24
N ALA A 513 9.92 23.82 9.77
CA ALA A 513 10.23 23.46 11.15
C ALA A 513 11.72 23.23 11.43
N THR A 514 12.55 23.15 10.39
CA THR A 514 13.97 22.75 10.51
C THR A 514 14.75 23.68 11.45
N SER A 515 14.54 24.99 11.38
CA SER A 515 15.23 25.94 12.26
C SER A 515 14.80 25.79 13.72
N ASP A 516 13.52 25.57 13.96
CA ASP A 516 12.96 25.39 15.31
C ASP A 516 13.51 24.11 15.94
N LEU A 517 13.58 23.02 15.16
CA LEU A 517 14.15 21.75 15.62
C LEU A 517 15.62 21.86 16.04
N GLU A 518 16.43 22.64 15.33
CA GLU A 518 17.83 22.84 15.72
C GLU A 518 17.92 23.53 17.09
N THR A 519 17.09 24.55 17.33
CA THR A 519 17.10 25.29 18.60
C THR A 519 16.60 24.47 19.79
N VAL A 520 15.59 23.61 19.61
CA VAL A 520 15.10 22.78 20.72
C VAL A 520 16.09 21.65 21.05
N LEU A 521 16.86 21.16 20.08
CA LEU A 521 17.87 20.13 20.31
C LEU A 521 19.06 20.62 21.15
N ASP A 522 19.41 21.91 21.05
CA ASP A 522 20.43 22.54 21.91
C ASP A 522 20.04 22.51 23.40
N LEU A 523 18.77 22.29 23.73
CA LEU A 523 18.27 22.17 25.11
C LEU A 523 18.40 20.76 25.71
N PHE A 524 18.89 19.77 24.96
CA PHE A 524 19.12 18.41 25.43
C PHE A 524 20.62 18.11 25.62
N PRO A 525 21.26 18.54 26.73
CA PRO A 525 22.70 18.40 26.95
C PRO A 525 23.17 16.94 27.08
N HIS A 526 22.26 16.00 27.31
CA HIS A 526 22.56 14.59 27.56
C HIS A 526 22.05 13.65 26.46
N LEU A 527 21.60 14.18 25.33
CA LEU A 527 21.07 13.40 24.22
C LEU A 527 22.14 12.49 23.62
N GLN A 528 21.87 11.19 23.58
CA GLN A 528 22.80 10.15 23.12
C GLN A 528 22.22 9.27 22.01
N LEU A 529 20.91 9.30 21.80
CA LEU A 529 20.22 8.56 20.75
C LEU A 529 18.96 9.30 20.31
N VAL A 530 18.77 9.44 19.00
CA VAL A 530 17.51 9.91 18.41
C VAL A 530 16.83 8.78 17.67
N ILE A 531 15.53 8.61 17.89
CA ILE A 531 14.73 7.54 17.27
C ILE A 531 13.61 8.18 16.45
N PRO A 532 13.83 8.45 15.15
CA PRO A 532 12.76 8.86 14.24
C PRO A 532 11.80 7.69 13.97
N MET A 533 10.52 7.91 14.25
CA MET A 533 9.45 6.92 14.14
C MET A 533 8.62 7.17 12.87
N GLY A 534 8.82 6.32 11.85
CA GLY A 534 8.16 6.40 10.55
C GLY A 534 8.94 7.17 9.48
N THR A 535 8.47 7.05 8.24
CA THR A 535 9.20 7.51 7.05
C THR A 535 9.41 9.02 7.02
N LEU A 536 8.40 9.83 7.35
CA LEU A 536 8.55 11.28 7.30
C LEU A 536 9.41 11.83 8.43
N ALA A 537 9.28 11.27 9.64
CA ALA A 537 10.16 11.61 10.76
C ALA A 537 11.64 11.29 10.42
N ARG A 538 11.89 10.13 9.79
CA ARG A 538 13.22 9.78 9.27
C ARG A 538 13.72 10.80 8.25
N ALA A 539 12.92 11.10 7.22
CA ALA A 539 13.33 12.01 6.15
C ALA A 539 13.64 13.43 6.69
N GLY A 540 12.82 13.93 7.62
CA GLY A 540 13.08 15.23 8.24
C GLY A 540 14.28 15.24 9.17
N TRP A 541 14.56 14.14 9.87
CA TRP A 541 15.79 13.98 10.64
C TRP A 541 17.04 13.96 9.74
N GLU A 542 17.00 13.23 8.63
CA GLU A 542 18.08 13.19 7.64
C GLU A 542 18.34 14.60 7.04
N LEU A 543 17.27 15.34 6.72
CA LEU A 543 17.37 16.73 6.26
C LEU A 543 18.05 17.62 7.31
N LEU A 544 17.63 17.55 8.57
CA LEU A 544 18.20 18.35 9.66
C LEU A 544 19.70 18.05 9.86
N ARG A 545 20.09 16.76 9.80
CA ARG A 545 21.49 16.33 9.86
C ARG A 545 22.32 16.84 8.69
N SER A 546 21.75 16.95 7.49
CA SER A 546 22.47 17.47 6.33
C SER A 546 22.79 18.97 6.44
N ARG A 547 22.06 19.71 7.30
CA ARG A 547 22.18 21.17 7.45
C ARG A 547 22.92 21.60 8.71
N SER A 548 22.92 20.76 9.76
CA SER A 548 23.59 21.07 11.03
C SER A 548 24.72 20.08 11.33
N PRO A 549 26.00 20.51 11.24
CA PRO A 549 27.14 19.68 11.59
C PRO A 549 27.11 19.16 13.03
N LYS A 550 26.51 19.91 13.96
CA LYS A 550 26.32 19.47 15.35
C LYS A 550 25.42 18.23 15.41
N ILE A 551 24.25 18.32 14.78
CA ILE A 551 23.24 17.25 14.76
C ILE A 551 23.71 16.05 13.96
N ALA A 552 24.53 16.26 12.92
CA ALA A 552 25.11 15.19 12.11
C ALA A 552 25.88 14.14 12.95
N THR A 553 26.43 14.53 14.11
CA THR A 553 27.18 13.63 15.00
C THR A 553 26.33 12.82 15.98
N ILE A 554 25.04 13.14 16.13
CA ILE A 554 24.17 12.47 17.10
C ILE A 554 23.81 11.06 16.58
N PRO A 555 24.05 10.00 17.36
CA PRO A 555 23.62 8.65 16.99
C PRO A 555 22.12 8.57 16.82
N TRP A 556 21.65 7.83 15.82
CA TRP A 556 20.23 7.67 15.56
C TRP A 556 19.92 6.32 14.95
N GLU A 557 18.68 5.86 15.16
CA GLU A 557 18.16 4.64 14.59
C GLU A 557 16.68 4.83 14.28
N THR A 558 16.24 4.46 13.08
CA THR A 558 14.84 4.63 12.68
C THR A 558 14.03 3.39 12.97
N VAL A 559 12.79 3.58 13.40
CA VAL A 559 11.83 2.50 13.61
C VAL A 559 10.51 2.82 12.90
N PRO A 560 9.69 1.80 12.60
CA PRO A 560 8.35 2.01 12.09
C PRO A 560 7.48 2.84 13.05
N HIS A 561 6.47 3.53 12.53
CA HIS A 561 5.57 4.32 13.36
C HIS A 561 4.66 3.41 14.21
N PRO A 562 4.41 3.69 15.51
CA PRO A 562 3.71 2.77 16.41
C PRO A 562 2.17 2.83 16.29
N SER A 563 1.63 3.22 15.12
CA SER A 563 0.18 3.30 14.92
C SER A 563 -0.47 1.91 14.95
N ALA A 564 -1.74 1.86 15.35
CA ALA A 564 -2.50 0.60 15.42
C ALA A 564 -2.55 -0.10 14.05
N THR A 565 -2.72 0.67 12.97
CA THR A 565 -2.65 0.16 11.60
C THR A 565 -1.32 -0.54 11.33
N ASN A 566 -0.21 0.09 11.69
CA ASN A 566 1.12 -0.43 11.37
C ASN A 566 1.47 -1.69 12.19
N LEU A 567 1.18 -1.68 13.49
CA LEU A 567 1.46 -2.82 14.36
C LEU A 567 0.51 -4.00 14.19
N ASN A 568 -0.74 -3.77 13.79
CA ASN A 568 -1.71 -4.85 13.57
C ASN A 568 -1.54 -5.51 12.19
N THR A 569 -1.07 -4.78 11.18
CA THR A 569 -0.87 -5.31 9.83
C THR A 569 0.48 -6.02 9.66
N ARG A 570 1.50 -5.60 10.41
CA ARG A 570 2.86 -6.15 10.31
C ARG A 570 3.43 -6.46 11.70
N PRO A 571 3.09 -7.63 12.28
CA PRO A 571 3.54 -8.00 13.63
C PRO A 571 5.07 -7.90 13.82
N ALA A 572 5.87 -8.25 12.80
CA ALA A 572 7.33 -8.17 12.84
C ALA A 572 7.88 -6.74 13.08
N GLN A 573 7.12 -5.70 12.71
CA GLN A 573 7.53 -4.32 12.99
C GLN A 573 7.43 -3.97 14.47
N ARG A 574 6.54 -4.65 15.22
CA ARG A 574 6.50 -4.57 16.67
C ARG A 574 7.82 -5.01 17.27
N ASP A 575 8.37 -6.12 16.78
CA ASP A 575 9.62 -6.69 17.27
C ASP A 575 10.80 -5.77 16.96
N GLN A 576 10.83 -5.15 15.78
CA GLN A 576 11.83 -4.14 15.43
C GLN A 576 11.79 -2.96 16.40
N ILE A 577 10.61 -2.38 16.67
CA ILE A 577 10.50 -1.26 17.62
C ILE A 577 10.95 -1.70 19.01
N LEU A 578 10.52 -2.87 19.46
CA LEU A 578 10.86 -3.41 20.77
C LEU A 578 12.36 -3.68 20.90
N GLN A 579 13.02 -4.19 19.86
CA GLN A 579 14.46 -4.44 19.85
C GLN A 579 15.25 -3.14 20.06
N VAL A 580 14.93 -2.09 19.31
CA VAL A 580 15.61 -0.78 19.43
C VAL A 580 15.36 -0.16 20.80
N MET A 581 14.11 -0.19 21.29
CA MET A 581 13.78 0.33 22.61
C MET A 581 14.46 -0.47 23.73
N THR A 582 14.58 -1.79 23.58
CA THR A 582 15.27 -2.66 24.56
C THR A 582 16.77 -2.40 24.58
N ALA A 583 17.40 -2.22 23.41
CA ALA A 583 18.80 -1.83 23.32
C ALA A 583 19.04 -0.44 23.96
N ALA A 584 18.13 0.50 23.73
CA ALA A 584 18.17 1.80 24.40
C ALA A 584 18.00 1.66 25.92
N ALA A 585 17.08 0.82 26.39
CA ALA A 585 16.89 0.56 27.82
C ALA A 585 18.16 -0.01 28.46
N GLN A 586 18.80 -1.01 27.84
CA GLN A 586 20.05 -1.60 28.34
C GLN A 586 21.19 -0.57 28.44
N LYS A 587 21.27 0.37 27.49
CA LYS A 587 22.31 1.40 27.47
C LYS A 587 22.04 2.55 28.44
N PHE A 588 20.78 2.84 28.72
CA PHE A 588 20.37 4.09 29.38
C PHE A 588 19.67 3.90 30.73
N THR A 589 19.43 2.67 31.16
CA THR A 589 19.06 2.35 32.55
C THR A 589 20.30 2.51 33.43
N PRO A 590 20.18 3.12 34.62
CA PRO A 590 21.26 3.04 35.60
C PRO A 590 21.51 1.56 35.94
N VAL A 591 22.72 1.07 35.65
CA VAL A 591 23.17 -0.22 36.18
C VAL A 591 23.15 -0.11 37.71
N PRO A 592 22.52 -1.06 38.44
CA PRO A 592 22.30 -0.96 39.88
C PRO A 592 23.57 -0.80 40.71
#